data_AF-A0A7V9FMU1-F1
#
_entry.id   AF-A0A7V9FMU1-F1
#
_cell.length_a   1.000
_cell.length_b   1.000
_cell.length_c   1.000
_cell.angle_alpha   90.00
_cell.angle_beta   90.00
_cell.angle_gamma   90.00
#
_symmetry.space_group_name_H-M   'P 1'
#
loop_
_entity.id
_entity.type
_entity.pdbx_description
1 polymer ?
#
loop_
_entity_poly.entity_id
_entity_poly.type
_entity_poly.pdbx_seq_one_letter_code
_entity_poly.pdbx_strand_id
1 'polypeptide(L)'
;MNAQSFTEEEVETLRKGATGAGLLVAVSDKGFFDTFKEAGALAKHLASARGSSQSPLVKQVAEGRGTGFGLTASPGEIESETLQALRSSAQLVETKAPDELESYRSFVLDIAKSVSSAAGGGDEAEAATIEKIRSALGQNGGA
;
A
#
# COMPACT_ATOMS: atom_id res chain seq x y z
N MET A 1 -18.13 -13.61 15.39
CA MET A 1 -17.26 -12.55 14.83
C MET A 1 -17.98 -12.02 13.60
N ASN A 2 -18.51 -10.81 13.66
CA ASN A 2 -19.34 -10.23 12.59
C ASN A 2 -18.57 -9.08 11.93
N ALA A 3 -17.50 -9.39 11.20
CA ALA A 3 -16.97 -8.43 10.23
C ALA A 3 -18.03 -8.29 9.13
N GLN A 4 -18.45 -7.07 8.81
CA GLN A 4 -19.30 -6.86 7.64
C GLN A 4 -18.50 -7.25 6.40
N SER A 5 -19.10 -8.04 5.51
CA SER A 5 -18.48 -8.37 4.23
C SER A 5 -18.19 -7.07 3.45
N PHE A 6 -16.95 -6.90 3.01
CA PHE A 6 -16.57 -5.78 2.15
C PHE A 6 -17.10 -6.02 0.73
N THR A 7 -17.60 -4.98 0.08
CA THR A 7 -18.00 -5.01 -1.33
C THR A 7 -16.77 -5.04 -2.24
N GLU A 8 -16.97 -5.30 -3.53
CA GLU A 8 -15.85 -5.33 -4.48
C GLU A 8 -15.17 -3.96 -4.63
N GLU A 9 -15.95 -2.87 -4.65
CA GLU A 9 -15.46 -1.48 -4.72
C GLU A 9 -14.65 -1.10 -3.46
N GLU A 10 -15.09 -1.59 -2.31
CA GLU A 10 -14.43 -1.41 -1.03
C GLU A 10 -13.09 -2.16 -0.97
N VAL A 11 -13.09 -3.42 -1.42
CA VAL A 11 -11.86 -4.22 -1.57
C VAL A 11 -10.92 -3.60 -2.60
N GLU A 12 -11.43 -3.01 -3.68
CA GLU A 12 -10.63 -2.28 -4.66
C GLU A 12 -9.97 -1.05 -4.04
N THR A 13 -10.69 -0.29 -3.21
CA THR A 13 -10.14 0.86 -2.47
C THR A 13 -9.01 0.42 -1.53
N LEU A 14 -9.25 -0.64 -0.76
CA LEU A 14 -8.28 -1.27 0.14
C LEU A 14 -7.02 -1.71 -0.60
N ARG A 15 -7.21 -2.35 -1.76
CA ARG A 15 -6.14 -2.80 -2.63
C ARG A 15 -5.37 -1.63 -3.21
N LYS A 16 -6.05 -0.63 -3.75
CA LYS A 16 -5.42 0.57 -4.33
C LYS A 16 -4.53 1.28 -3.31
N GLY A 17 -4.99 1.42 -2.07
CA GLY A 17 -4.17 1.95 -0.97
C GLY A 17 -2.92 1.09 -0.72
N ALA A 18 -3.09 -0.24 -0.62
CA ALA A 18 -2.00 -1.16 -0.33
C ALA A 18 -0.95 -1.26 -1.47
N THR A 19 -1.39 -1.40 -2.72
CA THR A 19 -0.48 -1.45 -3.88
C THR A 19 0.11 -0.08 -4.19
N GLY A 20 -0.67 0.98 -3.99
CA GLY A 20 -0.23 2.36 -4.10
C GLY A 20 0.88 2.69 -3.11
N ALA A 21 0.82 2.20 -1.86
CA ALA A 21 1.88 2.41 -0.88
C ALA A 21 3.22 1.84 -1.34
N GLY A 22 3.24 0.62 -1.90
CA GLY A 22 4.44 0.03 -2.49
C GLY A 22 4.94 0.81 -3.71
N LEU A 23 4.03 1.21 -4.60
CA LEU A 23 4.35 2.06 -5.76
C LEU A 23 4.94 3.40 -5.33
N LEU A 24 4.36 4.03 -4.30
CA LEU A 24 4.77 5.34 -3.82
C LEU A 24 6.20 5.30 -3.28
N VAL A 25 6.55 4.27 -2.49
CA VAL A 25 7.94 4.03 -2.07
C VAL A 25 8.86 3.84 -3.27
N ALA A 26 8.45 3.00 -4.23
CA ALA A 26 9.25 2.75 -5.43
C ALA A 26 9.53 4.04 -6.23
N VAL A 27 8.54 4.93 -6.40
CA VAL A 27 8.73 6.18 -7.16
C VAL A 27 9.37 7.32 -6.36
N SER A 28 9.52 7.17 -5.04
CA SER A 28 10.12 8.18 -4.16
C SER A 28 11.65 8.24 -4.29
N ASP A 29 12.27 7.13 -4.67
CA ASP A 29 13.68 7.12 -5.04
C ASP A 29 13.83 7.57 -6.51
N LYS A 30 14.58 8.66 -6.69
CA LYS A 30 14.91 9.22 -8.00
C LYS A 30 15.76 8.25 -8.84
N GLY A 31 16.59 7.43 -8.19
CA GLY A 31 17.37 6.36 -8.82
C GLY A 31 16.49 5.26 -9.40
N PHE A 32 15.38 4.93 -8.73
CA PHE A 32 14.39 3.98 -9.23
C PHE A 32 13.57 4.52 -10.41
N PHE A 33 13.25 5.83 -10.41
CA PHE A 33 12.50 6.45 -11.51
C PHE A 33 13.33 6.61 -12.80
N ASP A 34 14.63 6.86 -12.70
CA ASP A 34 15.55 6.76 -13.85
C ASP A 34 15.68 5.30 -14.36
N THR A 35 15.48 4.34 -13.45
CA THR A 35 15.46 2.89 -13.72
C THR A 35 14.06 2.37 -14.10
N PHE A 36 13.02 3.22 -14.19
CA PHE A 36 11.64 2.80 -14.52
C PHE A 36 11.49 2.22 -15.94
N LYS A 37 12.54 2.28 -16.77
CA LYS A 37 12.71 1.41 -17.95
C LYS A 37 12.70 -0.09 -17.62
N GLU A 38 12.91 -0.46 -16.36
CA GLU A 38 12.91 -1.83 -15.82
C GLU A 38 11.65 -2.13 -14.97
N ALA A 39 10.47 -1.65 -15.37
CA ALA A 39 9.18 -1.91 -14.71
C ALA A 39 8.87 -3.39 -14.36
N GLY A 40 9.59 -4.36 -14.96
CA GLY A 40 9.47 -5.79 -14.67
C GLY A 40 9.99 -6.23 -13.30
N ALA A 41 10.98 -5.54 -12.71
CA ALA A 41 11.52 -5.90 -11.39
C ALA A 41 10.50 -5.61 -10.27
N LEU A 42 9.78 -4.49 -10.38
CA LEU A 42 8.71 -4.10 -9.45
C LEU A 42 7.57 -5.14 -9.44
N ALA A 43 7.14 -5.60 -10.62
CA ALA A 43 6.07 -6.58 -10.74
C ALA A 43 6.42 -7.92 -10.07
N LYS A 44 7.69 -8.35 -10.16
CA LYS A 44 8.19 -9.59 -9.54
C LYS A 44 8.26 -9.49 -8.02
N HIS A 45 8.64 -8.33 -7.48
CA HIS A 45 8.70 -8.13 -6.04
C HIS A 45 7.32 -7.90 -5.40
N LEU A 46 6.40 -7.22 -6.10
CA LEU A 46 5.02 -7.08 -5.65
C LEU A 46 4.31 -8.44 -5.52
N ALA A 47 4.66 -9.41 -6.37
CA ALA A 47 4.15 -10.78 -6.26
C ALA A 47 4.70 -11.53 -5.03
N SER A 48 5.91 -11.20 -4.57
CA SER A 48 6.56 -11.86 -3.42
C SER A 48 6.03 -11.36 -2.07
N ALA A 49 5.58 -10.11 -2.00
CA ALA A 49 5.05 -9.49 -0.78
C ALA A 49 3.63 -9.99 -0.39
N ARG A 50 2.89 -10.64 -1.31
CA ARG A 50 1.50 -11.09 -1.09
C ARG A 50 1.34 -12.31 -0.17
N GLY A 51 2.43 -12.94 0.27
CA GLY A 51 2.42 -14.32 0.77
C GLY A 51 2.12 -14.58 2.26
N SER A 52 2.05 -13.57 3.15
CA SER A 52 2.35 -13.83 4.58
C SER A 52 1.26 -13.49 5.62
N SER A 53 0.04 -13.11 5.24
CA SER A 53 -0.94 -12.61 6.23
C SER A 53 -2.03 -13.61 6.63
N GLN A 54 -2.31 -13.70 7.93
CA GLN A 54 -3.35 -14.57 8.52
C GLN A 54 -4.76 -13.94 8.48
N SER A 55 -4.86 -12.61 8.36
CA SER A 55 -6.13 -11.85 8.35
C SER A 55 -7.00 -12.19 7.13
N PRO A 56 -8.30 -12.48 7.32
CA PRO A 56 -9.25 -12.68 6.22
C PRO A 56 -9.37 -11.47 5.29
N LEU A 57 -9.37 -10.26 5.86
CA LEU A 57 -9.41 -9.02 5.09
C LEU A 57 -8.17 -8.89 4.20
N VAL A 58 -6.98 -9.10 4.77
CA VAL A 58 -5.73 -8.97 4.03
C VAL A 58 -5.65 -10.00 2.90
N LYS A 59 -6.11 -11.24 3.14
CA LYS A 59 -6.21 -12.26 2.08
C LYS A 59 -7.10 -11.81 0.94
N GLN A 60 -8.31 -11.31 1.25
CA GLN A 60 -9.24 -10.80 0.24
C GLN A 60 -8.65 -9.63 -0.58
N VAL A 61 -7.94 -8.71 0.08
CA VAL A 61 -7.24 -7.61 -0.60
C VAL A 61 -6.13 -8.12 -1.51
N ALA A 62 -5.34 -9.10 -1.06
CA ALA A 62 -4.19 -9.66 -1.78
C ALA A 62 -4.57 -10.54 -2.97
N GLU A 63 -5.74 -11.20 -2.94
CA GLU A 63 -6.19 -12.17 -3.96
C GLU A 63 -6.46 -11.55 -5.33
N GLY A 64 -6.88 -10.28 -5.40
CA GLY A 64 -7.22 -9.71 -6.70
C GLY A 64 -6.06 -9.10 -7.48
N ARG A 65 -6.42 -8.58 -8.65
CA ARG A 65 -5.48 -8.19 -9.71
C ARG A 65 -5.46 -6.66 -9.88
N GLY A 66 -4.35 -6.17 -10.45
CA GLY A 66 -4.14 -4.75 -10.69
C GLY A 66 -3.68 -3.98 -9.45
N THR A 67 -3.27 -2.74 -9.69
CA THR A 67 -2.79 -1.79 -8.67
C THR A 67 -3.82 -0.71 -8.34
N GLY A 68 -4.94 -0.65 -9.07
CA GLY A 68 -5.90 0.46 -8.99
C GLY A 68 -5.42 1.77 -9.63
N PHE A 69 -4.25 1.75 -10.29
CA PHE A 69 -3.70 2.87 -11.06
C PHE A 69 -3.70 2.56 -12.56
N GLY A 70 -3.96 3.57 -13.38
CA GLY A 70 -3.82 3.47 -14.83
C GLY A 70 -2.35 3.33 -15.25
N LEU A 71 -2.09 2.71 -16.39
CA LEU A 71 -0.74 2.54 -16.96
C LEU A 71 -0.03 3.88 -17.24
N THR A 72 -0.78 4.98 -17.30
CA THR A 72 -0.30 6.33 -17.61
C THR A 72 -0.32 7.26 -16.40
N ALA A 73 -0.58 6.75 -15.18
CA ALA A 73 -0.63 7.57 -13.99
C ALA A 73 0.74 8.21 -13.72
N SER A 74 0.75 9.53 -13.52
CA SER A 74 1.96 10.28 -13.17
C SER A 74 2.34 10.05 -11.70
N PRO A 75 3.60 10.31 -11.30
CA PRO A 75 4.03 10.16 -9.90
C PRO A 75 3.19 10.96 -8.91
N GLY A 76 2.80 12.18 -9.27
CA GLY A 76 1.94 13.02 -8.43
C GLY A 76 0.52 12.47 -8.28
N GLU A 77 -0.04 11.88 -9.33
CA GLU A 77 -1.33 11.18 -9.26
C GLU A 77 -1.23 9.93 -8.39
N ILE A 78 -0.16 9.14 -8.56
CA ILE A 78 0.10 7.95 -7.73
C ILE A 78 0.17 8.35 -6.25
N GLU A 79 0.94 9.39 -5.90
CA GLU A 79 1.04 9.87 -4.52
C GLU A 79 -0.32 10.32 -3.97
N SER A 80 -1.00 11.22 -4.67
CA SER A 80 -2.27 11.80 -4.22
C SER A 80 -3.35 10.73 -4.02
N GLU A 81 -3.56 9.90 -5.04
CA GLU A 81 -4.59 8.86 -5.00
C GLU A 81 -4.24 7.72 -4.04
N THR A 82 -2.94 7.39 -3.86
CA THR A 82 -2.51 6.44 -2.83
C THR A 82 -2.87 6.95 -1.44
N LEU A 83 -2.47 8.19 -1.11
CA LEU A 83 -2.72 8.76 0.21
C LEU A 83 -4.22 8.93 0.47
N GLN A 84 -5.01 9.26 -0.55
CA GLN A 84 -6.46 9.29 -0.45
C GLN A 84 -7.04 7.89 -0.20
N ALA A 85 -6.63 6.89 -1.00
CA ALA A 85 -7.10 5.51 -0.85
C ALA A 85 -6.73 4.93 0.52
N LEU A 86 -5.56 5.23 1.07
CA LEU A 86 -5.13 4.80 2.41
C LEU A 86 -6.02 5.37 3.51
N ARG A 87 -6.36 6.66 3.44
CA ARG A 87 -7.27 7.30 4.40
C ARG A 87 -8.67 6.69 4.34
N SER A 88 -9.21 6.55 3.14
CA SER A 88 -10.53 5.92 2.92
C SER A 88 -10.54 4.48 3.42
N SER A 89 -9.47 3.73 3.15
CA SER A 89 -9.32 2.35 3.60
C SER A 89 -9.28 2.23 5.11
N ALA A 90 -8.49 3.06 5.79
CA ALA A 90 -8.42 3.06 7.24
C ALA A 90 -9.80 3.37 7.87
N GLN A 91 -10.51 4.38 7.37
CA GLN A 91 -11.86 4.72 7.84
C GLN A 91 -12.87 3.60 7.58
N LEU A 92 -12.80 2.97 6.41
CA LEU A 92 -13.69 1.89 6.04
C LEU A 92 -13.50 0.65 6.93
N VAL A 93 -12.25 0.26 7.17
CA VAL A 93 -11.92 -0.87 8.05
C VAL A 93 -12.28 -0.52 9.49
N GLU A 94 -11.97 0.68 9.97
CA GLU A 94 -12.37 1.14 11.31
C GLU A 94 -13.90 1.07 11.51
N THR A 95 -14.67 1.39 10.49
CA THR A 95 -16.14 1.37 10.55
C THR A 95 -16.72 -0.04 10.50
N LYS A 96 -16.19 -0.91 9.62
CA LYS A 96 -16.78 -2.24 9.34
C LYS A 96 -16.14 -3.40 10.08
N ALA A 97 -14.85 -3.30 10.37
CA ALA A 97 -14.03 -4.33 10.97
C ALA A 97 -12.88 -3.69 11.79
N PRO A 98 -13.20 -2.96 12.88
CA PRO A 98 -12.18 -2.28 13.69
C PRO A 98 -11.11 -3.25 14.22
N ASP A 99 -11.46 -4.51 14.46
CA ASP A 99 -10.54 -5.57 14.87
C ASP A 99 -9.50 -5.92 13.79
N GLU A 100 -9.80 -5.65 12.51
CA GLU A 100 -8.92 -5.92 11.36
C GLU A 100 -8.07 -4.68 10.99
N LEU A 101 -8.33 -3.52 11.59
CA LEU A 101 -7.67 -2.25 11.24
C LEU A 101 -6.16 -2.30 11.44
N GLU A 102 -5.71 -2.85 12.57
CA GLU A 102 -4.27 -3.00 12.84
C GLU A 102 -3.61 -3.98 11.86
N SER A 103 -4.31 -5.07 11.52
CA SER A 103 -3.84 -6.05 10.53
C SER A 103 -3.70 -5.41 9.15
N TYR A 104 -4.68 -4.60 8.73
CA TYR A 104 -4.63 -3.88 7.46
C TYR A 104 -3.49 -2.85 7.43
N ARG A 105 -3.34 -2.03 8.49
CA ARG A 105 -2.25 -1.05 8.60
C ARG A 105 -0.87 -1.72 8.52
N SER A 106 -0.69 -2.81 9.25
CA SER A 106 0.55 -3.58 9.24
C SER A 106 0.85 -4.14 7.85
N PHE A 107 -0.15 -4.71 7.19
CA PHE A 107 -0.02 -5.21 5.82
C PHE A 107 0.43 -4.14 4.83
N VAL A 108 -0.17 -2.95 4.85
CA VAL A 108 0.24 -1.84 3.99
C VAL A 108 1.69 -1.42 4.25
N LEU A 109 2.07 -1.29 5.52
CA LEU A 109 3.44 -0.92 5.89
C LEU A 109 4.45 -2.00 5.51
N ASP A 110 4.08 -3.27 5.60
CA ASP A 110 4.94 -4.39 5.21
C ASP A 110 5.18 -4.40 3.69
N ILE A 111 4.17 -4.07 2.87
CA ILE A 111 4.36 -3.86 1.43
C ILE A 111 5.35 -2.73 1.19
N ALA A 112 5.14 -1.57 1.83
CA ALA A 112 6.00 -0.40 1.66
C ALA A 112 7.47 -0.71 2.02
N LYS A 113 7.69 -1.39 3.17
CA LYS A 113 9.02 -1.81 3.62
C LYS A 113 9.64 -2.89 2.73
N SER A 114 8.85 -3.84 2.25
CA SER A 114 9.33 -4.88 1.33
C SER A 114 9.83 -4.29 0.02
N VAL A 115 9.16 -3.25 -0.49
CA VAL A 115 9.59 -2.56 -1.71
C VAL A 115 10.85 -1.73 -1.46
N SER A 116 10.90 -0.94 -0.38
CA SER A 116 12.12 -0.22 0.01
C SER A 116 13.32 -1.16 0.17
N SER A 117 13.15 -2.29 0.87
CA SER A 117 14.20 -3.29 1.02
C SER A 117 14.67 -3.89 -0.31
N ALA A 118 13.76 -4.04 -1.28
CA ALA A 118 14.10 -4.53 -2.61
C ALA A 118 14.82 -3.48 -3.48
N ALA A 119 14.59 -2.19 -3.22
CA ALA A 119 15.28 -1.09 -3.89
C ALA A 119 16.71 -0.86 -3.35
N GLY A 120 17.12 -1.56 -2.29
CA GLY A 120 18.42 -1.40 -1.64
C GLY A 120 18.30 -0.80 -0.24
N GLY A 121 17.19 -0.10 0.03
CA GLY A 121 16.77 0.39 1.33
C GLY A 121 17.63 1.51 1.91
N GLY A 122 16.99 2.42 2.64
CA GLY A 122 17.69 3.30 3.60
C GLY A 122 17.95 4.72 3.13
N ASP A 123 17.36 5.15 2.02
CA ASP A 123 17.39 6.56 1.63
C ASP A 123 16.37 7.40 2.40
N GLU A 124 16.73 8.65 2.70
CA GLU A 124 15.87 9.59 3.45
C GLU A 124 14.51 9.79 2.76
N ALA A 125 14.46 9.71 1.43
CA ALA A 125 13.24 9.84 0.64
C ALA A 125 12.27 8.67 0.89
N GLU A 126 12.77 7.43 0.99
CA GLU A 126 11.95 6.26 1.28
C GLU A 126 11.38 6.32 2.70
N ALA A 127 12.22 6.71 3.67
CA ALA A 127 11.80 6.88 5.06
C ALA A 127 10.72 7.96 5.20
N ALA A 128 10.88 9.10 4.53
CA ALA A 128 9.88 10.16 4.50
C ALA A 128 8.55 9.67 3.88
N THR A 129 8.61 8.85 2.84
CA THR A 129 7.42 8.27 2.21
C THR A 129 6.72 7.24 3.10
N ILE A 130 7.46 6.38 3.79
CA ILE A 130 6.88 5.44 4.75
C ILE A 130 6.16 6.20 5.88
N GLU A 131 6.73 7.31 6.36
CA GLU A 131 6.05 8.16 7.34
C GLU A 131 4.79 8.83 6.78
N LYS A 132 4.79 9.30 5.53
CA LYS A 132 3.56 9.80 4.88
C LYS A 132 2.46 8.73 4.82
N ILE A 133 2.82 7.49 4.45
CA ILE A 133 1.91 6.34 4.39
C ILE A 133 1.34 6.05 5.78
N ARG A 134 2.21 6.06 6.79
CA ARG A 134 1.83 5.85 8.20
C ARG A 134 0.84 6.92 8.67
N SER A 135 1.10 8.20 8.40
CA SER A 135 0.17 9.30 8.71
C SER A 135 -1.16 9.14 7.99
N ALA A 136 -1.17 8.73 6.72
CA ALA A 136 -2.40 8.50 5.96
C ALA A 136 -3.25 7.35 6.52
N LEU A 137 -2.62 6.35 7.12
CA LEU A 137 -3.28 5.24 7.82
C LEU A 137 -3.84 5.63 9.20
N GLY A 138 -3.64 6.88 9.63
CA GLY A 138 -4.01 7.36 10.96
C GLY A 138 -3.05 6.91 12.06
N GLN A 139 -1.87 6.40 11.69
CA GLN A 139 -0.81 6.04 12.62
C GLN A 139 0.17 7.20 12.81
N ASN A 140 -0.32 8.41 13.14
CA ASN A 140 0.62 9.45 13.57
C ASN A 140 1.34 8.94 14.83
N GLY A 141 2.68 8.95 14.81
CA GLY A 141 3.49 8.59 15.96
C GLY A 141 2.96 9.31 17.19
N GLY A 142 2.42 8.54 18.12
CA GLY A 142 1.73 9.09 19.28
C GLY A 142 2.69 9.91 20.13
N ALA A 143 2.39 11.20 20.22
CA ALA A 143 2.44 11.98 21.44
C ALA A 143 1.30 13.01 21.39
#